data_AF-A0A1Q6F113-F1
#
_entry.id   AF-A0A1Q6F113-F1
#
_cell.length_a   1.000
_cell.length_b   1.000
_cell.length_c   1.000
_cell.angle_alpha   90.00
_cell.angle_beta   90.00
_cell.angle_gamma   90.00
#
_symmetry.space_group_name_H-M   'P 1'
#
loop_
_entity.id
_entity.type
_entity.pdbx_description
1 polymer ?
#
loop_
_entity_poly.entity_id
_entity_poly.type
_entity_poly.pdbx_seq_one_letter_code
_entity_poly.pdbx_strand_id
1 'polypeptide(L)'
;MYAGITTASFLFMLLYAAPFLGLPEIIAGARLCLPEQILLLAMMAIPADELFFLLEKTKAGHFAPQISLAGVLAIYAGTNYFGVFHGYLYYELTRYNAAVELTSEIMDAYPQYSYTIISTTEELYQSVDDARHEEILDFYNKSRLVDYYIPTEYLFFYIEKNPIYYAQYHFFSGPRWLAQDKYTKYYEYSTAVLSIGDGIEHSEISEEAVGESLLTTNKASDAYSVIINRTILESEMYHWCQEFKTRLPNEIKVYYEDENFICYVVKQNPAHLYNLNLEK
;
A
#
# COMPACT_ATOMS: atom_id res chain seq x y z
N MET A 1 25.66 -6.37 27.67
CA MET A 1 24.56 -6.53 26.68
C MET A 1 23.21 -6.68 27.39
N TYR A 2 23.01 -7.68 28.25
CA TYR A 2 21.73 -7.91 28.94
C TYR A 2 21.20 -6.72 29.75
N ALA A 3 22.06 -6.05 30.54
CA ALA A 3 21.66 -4.86 31.31
C ALA A 3 21.10 -3.73 30.43
N GLY A 4 21.60 -3.57 29.19
CA GLY A 4 21.10 -2.59 28.24
C GLY A 4 19.70 -2.94 27.75
N ILE A 5 19.47 -4.21 27.40
CA ILE A 5 18.16 -4.72 26.99
C ILE A 5 17.16 -4.56 28.13
N THR A 6 17.49 -5.00 29.34
CA THR A 6 16.61 -4.89 30.52
C THR A 6 16.25 -3.44 30.83
N THR A 7 17.24 -2.54 30.78
CA THR A 7 17.01 -1.10 31.02
C THR A 7 16.09 -0.52 29.95
N ALA A 8 16.33 -0.85 28.68
CA ALA A 8 15.47 -0.42 27.58
C ALA A 8 14.05 -0.97 27.73
N SER A 9 13.85 -2.27 27.97
CA SER A 9 12.52 -2.87 28.16
C SER A 9 11.74 -2.18 29.28
N PHE A 10 12.40 -1.87 30.39
CA PHE A 10 11.78 -1.15 31.50
C PHE A 10 11.39 0.29 31.14
N LEU A 11 12.27 1.02 30.46
CA LEU A 11 11.99 2.39 30.01
C LEU A 11 10.83 2.43 28.99
N PHE A 12 10.80 1.51 28.04
CA PHE A 12 9.71 1.42 27.05
C PHE A 12 8.38 1.03 27.71
N MET A 13 8.38 0.08 28.66
CA MET A 13 7.19 -0.23 29.47
C MET A 13 6.70 0.98 30.27
N LEU A 14 7.60 1.77 30.86
CA LEU A 14 7.22 2.99 31.58
C LEU A 14 6.61 4.05 30.64
N LEU A 15 7.20 4.25 29.46
CA LEU A 15 6.68 5.18 28.46
C LEU A 15 5.30 4.74 27.95
N TYR A 16 5.10 3.45 27.73
CA TYR A 16 3.81 2.88 27.36
C TYR A 16 2.78 3.03 28.49
N ALA A 17 3.18 2.82 29.74
CA ALA A 17 2.31 2.93 30.92
C ALA A 17 2.02 4.38 31.36
N ALA A 18 2.81 5.36 30.90
CA ALA A 18 2.72 6.76 31.32
C ALA A 18 1.29 7.36 31.25
N PRO A 19 0.53 7.19 30.15
CA PRO A 19 -0.83 7.74 30.06
C PRO A 19 -1.78 7.12 31.08
N PHE A 20 -1.63 5.81 31.35
CA PHE A 20 -2.43 5.08 32.34
C PHE A 20 -2.12 5.48 33.77
N LEU A 21 -0.93 6.04 34.01
CA LEU A 21 -0.47 6.57 35.30
C LEU A 21 -0.76 8.08 35.47
N GLY A 22 -1.42 8.71 34.48
CA GLY A 22 -1.69 10.17 34.50
C GLY A 22 -0.49 11.04 34.13
N LEU A 23 0.56 10.46 33.56
CA LEU A 23 1.74 11.17 33.02
C LEU A 23 1.53 11.49 31.53
N PRO A 24 2.22 12.51 30.98
CA PRO A 24 2.06 12.89 29.57
C PRO A 24 2.53 11.79 28.61
N GLU A 25 1.75 11.55 27.55
CA GLU A 25 2.10 10.65 26.45
C GLU A 25 3.12 11.34 25.53
N ILE A 26 4.39 10.91 25.59
CA ILE A 26 5.47 11.48 24.76
C ILE A 26 5.45 10.85 23.35
N ILE A 27 5.12 9.57 23.26
CA ILE A 27 5.05 8.81 22.00
C ILE A 27 3.75 8.02 22.02
N ALA A 28 3.01 8.07 20.92
CA ALA A 28 1.77 7.31 20.76
C ALA A 28 1.98 5.82 21.07
N GLY A 29 1.16 5.24 21.96
CA GLY A 29 1.30 3.85 22.41
C GLY A 29 1.37 2.83 21.27
N ALA A 30 0.64 3.05 20.17
CA ALA A 30 0.69 2.20 18.98
C ALA A 30 2.10 2.11 18.36
N ARG A 31 2.90 3.19 18.46
CA ARG A 31 4.28 3.25 17.95
C ARG A 31 5.29 2.61 18.90
N LEU A 32 4.97 2.49 20.18
CA LEU A 32 5.82 1.85 21.19
C LEU A 32 5.63 0.33 21.24
N CYS A 33 4.47 -0.17 20.84
CA CYS A 33 4.09 -1.57 20.94
C CYS A 33 5.08 -2.53 20.26
N LEU A 34 5.52 -2.23 19.03
CA LEU A 34 6.46 -3.09 18.30
C LEU A 34 7.87 -3.12 18.94
N PRO A 35 8.54 -1.98 19.20
CA PRO A 35 9.81 -1.99 19.95
C PRO A 35 9.71 -2.70 21.30
N GLU A 36 8.63 -2.48 22.04
CA GLU A 36 8.40 -3.11 23.34
C GLU A 36 8.28 -4.63 23.23
N GLN A 37 7.48 -5.14 22.29
CA GLN A 37 7.35 -6.57 22.05
C GLN A 37 8.69 -7.24 21.73
N ILE A 38 9.51 -6.63 20.87
CA ILE A 38 10.84 -7.14 20.54
C ILE A 38 11.75 -7.17 21.77
N LEU A 39 11.75 -6.09 22.56
CA LEU A 39 12.54 -6.00 23.78
C LEU A 39 12.10 -7.00 24.86
N LEU A 40 10.79 -7.27 24.97
CA LEU A 40 10.25 -8.28 25.87
C LEU A 40 10.62 -9.70 25.42
N LEU A 41 10.56 -10.00 24.13
CA LEU A 41 11.03 -11.27 23.56
C LEU A 41 12.53 -11.46 23.80
N ALA A 42 13.33 -10.41 23.61
CA ALA A 42 14.76 -10.44 23.91
C ALA A 42 15.02 -10.72 25.40
N MET A 43 14.28 -10.08 26.31
CA MET A 43 14.34 -10.36 27.75
C MET A 43 14.00 -11.81 28.09
N MET A 44 12.96 -12.38 27.46
CA MET A 44 12.57 -13.78 27.65
C MET A 44 13.63 -14.77 27.17
N ALA A 45 14.49 -14.37 26.22
CA ALA A 45 15.57 -15.20 25.70
C ALA A 45 16.84 -15.19 26.59
N ILE A 46 17.01 -14.19 27.47
CA ILE A 46 18.21 -14.06 28.33
C ILE A 46 18.48 -15.32 29.18
N PRO A 47 17.49 -15.91 29.89
CA PRO A 47 17.73 -17.10 30.69
C PRO A 47 18.13 -18.31 29.84
N ALA A 48 17.58 -18.43 28.63
CA ALA A 48 17.95 -19.51 27.71
C ALA A 48 19.42 -19.35 27.27
N ASP A 49 19.83 -18.14 26.91
CA ASP A 49 21.20 -17.81 26.51
C ASP A 49 22.21 -18.07 27.65
N GLU A 50 21.86 -17.71 28.89
CA GLU A 50 22.68 -18.00 30.06
C GLU A 50 22.83 -19.51 30.33
N LEU A 51 21.77 -20.30 30.11
CA LEU A 51 21.83 -21.76 30.18
C LEU A 51 22.75 -22.36 29.10
N PHE A 52 22.70 -21.84 27.87
CA PHE A 52 23.63 -22.26 26.80
C PHE A 52 25.08 -21.90 27.14
N PHE A 53 25.32 -20.70 27.68
CA PHE A 53 26.65 -20.28 28.13
C PHE A 53 27.20 -21.17 29.25
N LEU A 54 26.35 -21.58 30.20
CA LEU A 54 26.74 -22.51 31.26
C LEU A 54 27.00 -23.92 30.72
N LEU A 55 26.20 -24.39 29.75
CA LEU A 55 26.36 -25.69 29.09
C LEU A 55 27.71 -25.79 28.37
N GLU A 56 28.12 -24.73 27.67
CA GLU A 56 29.42 -24.64 26.97
C GLU A 56 30.62 -24.79 27.92
N LYS A 57 30.50 -24.36 29.18
CA LYS A 57 31.56 -24.52 30.19
C LYS A 57 31.71 -25.94 30.70
N THR A 58 30.80 -26.85 30.36
CA THR A 58 30.86 -28.26 30.76
C THR A 58 31.47 -29.14 29.66
N LYS A 59 31.85 -30.38 30.00
CA LYS A 59 32.31 -31.37 29.00
C LYS A 59 31.26 -31.72 27.95
N ALA A 60 29.97 -31.41 28.21
CA ALA A 60 28.88 -31.58 27.27
C ALA A 60 28.77 -30.42 26.25
N GLY A 61 29.61 -29.37 26.37
CA GLY A 61 29.60 -28.21 25.47
C GLY A 61 29.80 -28.56 23.99
N HIS A 62 30.45 -29.68 23.67
CA HIS A 62 30.56 -30.16 22.29
C HIS A 62 29.20 -30.46 21.63
N PHE A 63 28.17 -30.76 22.42
CA PHE A 63 26.80 -30.99 21.95
C PHE A 63 25.95 -29.72 21.85
N ALA A 64 26.45 -28.56 22.30
CA ALA A 64 25.69 -27.31 22.31
C ALA A 64 25.10 -26.92 20.94
N PRO A 65 25.81 -27.05 19.79
CA PRO A 65 25.23 -26.77 18.48
C PRO A 65 24.06 -27.70 18.12
N GLN A 66 24.16 -28.97 18.48
CA GLN A 66 23.11 -29.97 18.21
C GLN A 66 21.88 -29.72 19.09
N ILE A 67 22.08 -29.34 20.35
CA ILE A 67 21.02 -28.96 21.29
C ILE A 67 20.33 -27.67 20.82
N SER A 68 21.09 -26.68 20.34
CA SER A 68 20.54 -25.45 19.77
C SER A 68 19.67 -25.75 18.55
N LEU A 69 20.15 -26.59 17.62
CA LEU A 69 19.37 -26.99 16.45
C LEU A 69 18.10 -27.75 16.84
N ALA A 70 18.20 -28.68 17.79
CA ALA A 70 17.05 -29.40 18.32
C ALA A 70 16.04 -28.46 19.00
N GLY A 71 16.52 -27.41 19.69
CA GLY A 71 15.69 -26.37 20.28
C GLY A 71 14.90 -25.58 19.24
N VAL A 72 15.53 -25.17 18.13
CA VAL A 72 14.84 -24.48 17.03
C VAL A 72 13.78 -25.39 16.41
N LEU A 73 14.10 -26.65 16.15
CA LEU A 73 13.14 -27.63 15.65
C LEU A 73 11.98 -27.87 16.62
N ALA A 74 12.25 -27.90 17.93
CA ALA A 74 11.24 -28.04 18.97
C ALA A 74 10.33 -26.81 19.05
N ILE A 75 10.87 -25.60 18.91
CA ILE A 75 10.08 -24.36 18.84
C ILE A 75 9.19 -24.37 17.60
N TYR A 76 9.74 -24.74 16.43
CA TYR A 76 8.96 -24.84 15.21
C TYR A 76 7.84 -25.89 15.30
N ALA A 77 8.16 -27.10 15.78
CA ALA A 77 7.19 -28.17 15.97
C ALA A 77 6.12 -27.79 17.02
N GLY A 78 6.55 -27.20 18.13
CA GLY A 78 5.67 -26.76 19.21
C GLY A 78 4.72 -25.65 18.76
N THR A 79 5.23 -24.61 18.10
CA THR A 79 4.39 -23.51 17.58
C THR A 79 3.35 -24.00 16.57
N ASN A 80 3.71 -24.98 15.72
CA ASN A 80 2.75 -25.63 14.82
C ASN A 80 1.73 -26.48 15.59
N TYR A 81 2.17 -27.29 16.56
CA TYR A 81 1.30 -28.16 17.36
C TYR A 81 0.29 -27.37 18.20
N PHE A 82 0.72 -26.28 18.83
CA PHE A 82 -0.14 -25.42 19.64
C PHE A 82 -0.95 -24.39 18.81
N GLY A 83 -0.78 -24.35 17.49
CA GLY A 83 -1.48 -23.38 16.61
C GLY A 83 -1.03 -21.92 16.80
N VAL A 84 0.13 -21.70 17.42
CA VAL A 84 0.70 -20.36 17.68
C VAL A 84 1.53 -19.86 16.50
N PHE A 85 1.94 -20.74 15.60
CA PHE A 85 2.75 -20.40 14.41
C PHE A 85 2.15 -19.23 13.60
N HIS A 86 2.98 -18.29 13.18
CA HIS A 86 2.51 -17.00 12.66
C HIS A 86 1.67 -17.13 11.38
N GLY A 87 0.78 -16.16 11.18
CA GLY A 87 -0.04 -16.09 9.98
C GLY A 87 0.59 -15.21 8.90
N TYR A 88 0.02 -15.25 7.69
CA TYR A 88 0.41 -14.32 6.63
C TYR A 88 0.09 -12.89 7.01
N LEU A 89 1.02 -11.99 6.74
CA LEU A 89 0.78 -10.57 6.92
C LEU A 89 -0.34 -10.09 5.98
N TYR A 90 -0.86 -8.91 6.28
CA TYR A 90 -1.79 -8.22 5.41
C TYR A 90 -1.41 -6.75 5.35
N TYR A 91 -1.90 -6.06 4.34
CA TYR A 91 -1.88 -4.61 4.26
C TYR A 91 -3.20 -4.09 3.72
N GLU A 92 -3.46 -2.81 3.93
CA GLU A 92 -4.59 -2.12 3.31
C GLU A 92 -4.17 -1.72 1.90
N LEU A 93 -4.76 -2.37 0.91
CA LEU A 93 -4.43 -2.13 -0.51
C LEU A 93 -5.21 -0.92 -1.01
N THR A 94 -4.50 0.12 -1.44
CA THR A 94 -5.10 1.35 -1.97
C THR A 94 -4.85 1.59 -3.46
N ARG A 95 -3.80 0.97 -4.02
CA ARG A 95 -3.41 1.01 -5.44
C ARG A 95 -2.66 -0.24 -5.87
N TYR A 96 -2.58 -0.49 -7.18
CA TYR A 96 -1.81 -1.60 -7.74
C TYR A 96 -0.29 -1.40 -7.64
N ASN A 97 0.46 -2.51 -7.49
CA ASN A 97 1.93 -2.47 -7.50
C ASN A 97 2.49 -1.88 -8.81
N ALA A 98 1.85 -2.17 -9.95
CA ALA A 98 2.23 -1.60 -11.23
C ALA A 98 2.24 -0.07 -11.23
N ALA A 99 1.26 0.57 -10.59
CA ALA A 99 1.22 2.03 -10.46
C ALA A 99 2.39 2.56 -9.61
N VAL A 100 2.81 1.83 -8.57
CA VAL A 100 3.97 2.19 -7.72
C VAL A 100 5.28 2.09 -8.49
N GLU A 101 5.48 0.98 -9.19
CA GLU A 101 6.68 0.73 -10.00
C GLU A 101 6.79 1.75 -11.12
N LEU A 102 5.69 1.99 -11.84
CA LEU A 102 5.63 2.94 -12.94
C LEU A 102 5.92 4.38 -12.50
N THR A 103 5.40 4.78 -11.34
CA THR A 103 5.65 6.11 -10.80
C THR A 103 7.14 6.31 -10.52
N SER A 104 7.83 5.29 -10.01
CA SER A 104 9.27 5.34 -9.80
C SER A 104 10.03 5.45 -11.14
N GLU A 105 9.62 4.68 -12.15
CA GLU A 105 10.22 4.74 -13.48
C GLU A 105 10.08 6.14 -14.12
N ILE A 106 8.89 6.75 -14.02
CA ILE A 106 8.66 8.10 -14.55
C ILE A 106 9.49 9.14 -13.80
N MET A 107 9.59 9.05 -12.47
CA MET A 107 10.42 9.94 -11.66
C MET A 107 11.90 9.87 -12.04
N ASP A 108 12.40 8.67 -12.39
CA ASP A 108 13.78 8.48 -12.82
C ASP A 108 14.02 8.94 -14.28
N ALA A 109 13.00 8.82 -15.14
CA ALA A 109 13.12 9.10 -16.58
C ALA A 109 12.89 10.56 -16.97
N TYR A 110 12.10 11.32 -16.20
CA TYR A 110 11.65 12.66 -16.57
C TYR A 110 12.18 13.75 -15.60
N PRO A 111 12.52 14.95 -16.11
CA PRO A 111 12.92 16.06 -15.25
C PRO A 111 11.82 16.47 -14.24
N GLN A 112 12.23 16.89 -13.05
CA GLN A 112 11.33 17.40 -12.02
C GLN A 112 10.39 18.49 -12.56
N TYR A 113 9.11 18.38 -12.22
CA TYR A 113 8.02 19.27 -12.62
C TYR A 113 7.78 19.42 -14.13
N SER A 114 8.41 18.61 -14.99
CA SER A 114 8.10 18.59 -16.43
C SER A 114 6.85 17.78 -16.77
N TYR A 115 6.30 17.06 -15.79
CA TYR A 115 5.19 16.14 -15.96
C TYR A 115 4.13 16.28 -14.87
N THR A 116 2.89 15.91 -15.21
CA THR A 116 1.76 15.79 -14.27
C THR A 116 1.24 14.36 -14.31
N ILE A 117 1.09 13.74 -13.15
CA ILE A 117 0.41 12.45 -12.99
C ILE A 117 -1.07 12.73 -12.69
N ILE A 118 -1.94 12.19 -13.53
CA ILE A 118 -3.40 12.31 -13.41
C ILE A 118 -3.89 10.94 -12.94
N SER A 119 -4.22 10.85 -11.65
CA SER A 119 -4.52 9.57 -10.99
C SER A 119 -5.36 9.78 -9.72
N THR A 120 -5.64 8.71 -8.98
CA THR A 120 -6.24 8.84 -7.65
C THR A 120 -5.28 9.59 -6.69
N THR A 121 -5.76 9.94 -5.49
CA THR A 121 -4.90 10.58 -4.47
C THR A 121 -3.69 9.72 -4.04
N GLU A 122 -3.68 8.42 -4.34
CA GLU A 122 -2.66 7.49 -3.85
C GLU A 122 -1.26 7.70 -4.45
N GLU A 123 -1.15 8.19 -5.70
CA GLU A 123 0.14 8.46 -6.35
C GLU A 123 0.78 9.77 -5.90
N LEU A 124 0.00 10.68 -5.30
CA LEU A 124 0.47 11.98 -4.86
C LEU A 124 1.67 11.84 -3.92
N TYR A 125 1.55 11.03 -2.88
CA TYR A 125 2.56 10.96 -1.82
C TYR A 125 3.91 10.40 -2.29
N GLN A 126 3.93 9.57 -3.33
CA GLN A 126 5.16 9.04 -3.89
C GLN A 126 5.91 10.08 -4.73
N SER A 127 5.17 10.99 -5.36
CA SER A 127 5.71 11.91 -6.37
C SER A 127 5.65 13.39 -5.96
N VAL A 128 5.17 13.69 -4.75
CA VAL A 128 4.86 15.07 -4.27
C VAL A 128 6.04 16.03 -4.36
N ASP A 129 7.26 15.54 -4.18
CA ASP A 129 8.47 16.37 -4.18
C ASP A 129 8.97 16.67 -5.61
N ASP A 130 8.69 15.79 -6.58
CA ASP A 130 9.33 15.80 -7.91
C ASP A 130 8.35 16.03 -9.08
N ALA A 131 7.05 15.81 -8.86
CA ALA A 131 6.02 15.85 -9.89
C ALA A 131 4.88 16.81 -9.53
N ARG A 132 4.09 17.15 -10.55
CA ARG A 132 2.73 17.66 -10.31
C ARG A 132 1.75 16.49 -10.30
N HIS A 133 0.67 16.65 -9.54
CA HIS A 133 -0.41 15.68 -9.47
C HIS A 133 -1.75 16.38 -9.68
N GLU A 134 -2.64 15.74 -10.43
CA GLU A 134 -4.02 16.14 -10.62
C GLU A 134 -4.91 14.94 -10.29
N GLU A 135 -5.83 15.11 -9.34
CA GLU A 135 -6.76 14.04 -8.99
C GLU A 135 -7.74 13.76 -10.15
N ILE A 136 -8.07 12.49 -10.39
CA ILE A 136 -9.08 12.10 -11.40
C ILE A 136 -10.42 12.82 -11.17
N LEU A 137 -10.83 13.00 -9.92
CA LEU A 137 -12.08 13.70 -9.59
C LEU A 137 -12.03 15.16 -10.08
N ASP A 138 -10.90 15.82 -9.85
CA ASP A 138 -10.68 17.18 -10.29
C ASP A 138 -10.62 17.27 -11.82
N PHE A 139 -9.93 16.33 -12.47
CA PHE A 139 -9.91 16.20 -13.92
C PHE A 139 -11.31 15.99 -14.49
N TYR A 140 -12.10 15.08 -13.92
CA TYR A 140 -13.49 14.80 -14.32
C TYR A 140 -14.36 16.06 -14.26
N ASN A 141 -14.27 16.84 -13.18
CA ASN A 141 -15.04 18.07 -13.04
C ASN A 141 -14.55 19.19 -13.97
N LYS A 142 -13.22 19.39 -14.08
CA LYS A 142 -12.61 20.51 -14.79
C LYS A 142 -12.58 20.30 -16.31
N SER A 143 -12.42 19.06 -16.79
CA SER A 143 -12.47 18.73 -18.22
C SER A 143 -13.82 19.07 -18.87
N ARG A 144 -14.88 19.21 -18.07
CA ARG A 144 -16.21 19.63 -18.54
C ARG A 144 -16.41 21.15 -18.51
N LEU A 145 -15.43 21.91 -17.99
CA LEU A 145 -15.42 23.36 -18.01
C LEU A 145 -14.81 23.88 -19.31
N VAL A 146 -15.21 25.09 -19.72
CA VAL A 146 -14.93 25.63 -21.07
C VAL A 146 -13.46 25.64 -21.49
N ASP A 147 -12.55 25.95 -20.57
CA ASP A 147 -11.12 26.09 -20.82
C ASP A 147 -10.34 25.39 -19.70
N TYR A 148 -9.76 24.23 -20.00
CA TYR A 148 -8.99 23.45 -19.02
C TYR A 148 -7.63 23.03 -19.56
N TYR A 149 -6.56 23.41 -18.85
CA TYR A 149 -5.18 23.21 -19.28
C TYR A 149 -4.33 22.79 -18.08
N ILE A 150 -3.43 21.83 -18.30
CA ILE A 150 -2.41 21.42 -17.33
C ILE A 150 -1.03 21.90 -17.85
N PRO A 151 -0.28 22.71 -17.08
CA PRO A 151 0.91 23.40 -17.59
C PRO A 151 2.20 22.58 -17.47
N THR A 152 2.20 21.34 -17.98
CA THR A 152 3.38 20.46 -18.04
C THR A 152 3.60 19.89 -19.43
N GLU A 153 4.84 19.55 -19.77
CA GLU A 153 5.17 18.97 -21.08
C GLU A 153 4.59 17.57 -21.22
N TYR A 154 4.57 16.79 -20.14
CA TYR A 154 4.04 15.42 -20.16
C TYR A 154 2.84 15.31 -19.22
N LEU A 155 1.80 14.59 -19.67
CA LEU A 155 0.64 14.21 -18.86
C LEU A 155 0.56 12.70 -18.84
N PHE A 156 0.60 12.09 -17.67
CA PHE A 156 0.45 10.66 -17.49
C PHE A 156 -0.94 10.36 -16.91
N PHE A 157 -1.76 9.64 -17.65
CA PHE A 157 -3.11 9.25 -17.23
C PHE A 157 -3.07 7.83 -16.72
N TYR A 158 -3.28 7.66 -15.42
CA TYR A 158 -3.24 6.37 -14.73
C TYR A 158 -4.66 5.85 -14.61
N ILE A 159 -4.98 4.80 -15.36
CA ILE A 159 -6.32 4.23 -15.39
C ILE A 159 -6.28 2.81 -14.84
N GLU A 160 -7.10 2.54 -13.84
CA GLU A 160 -7.39 1.18 -13.40
C GLU A 160 -8.45 0.57 -14.31
N LYS A 161 -8.07 -0.38 -15.17
CA LYS A 161 -9.03 -1.19 -15.95
C LYS A 161 -9.94 -2.00 -15.05
N ASN A 162 -9.39 -2.43 -13.92
CA ASN A 162 -10.08 -3.13 -12.85
C ASN A 162 -10.02 -2.29 -11.57
N PRO A 163 -10.92 -1.32 -11.35
CA PRO A 163 -10.81 -0.43 -10.19
C PRO A 163 -10.90 -1.19 -8.87
N ILE A 164 -9.90 -1.05 -7.98
CA ILE A 164 -9.88 -1.86 -6.76
C ILE A 164 -10.83 -1.32 -5.69
N TYR A 165 -11.34 -2.23 -4.84
CA TYR A 165 -11.94 -1.81 -3.58
C TYR A 165 -10.89 -1.15 -2.70
N TYR A 166 -11.15 0.11 -2.36
CA TYR A 166 -10.23 0.93 -1.59
C TYR A 166 -10.05 0.40 -0.16
N ALA A 167 -8.79 0.37 0.28
CA ALA A 167 -8.39 -0.08 1.62
C ALA A 167 -8.91 -1.48 1.98
N GLN A 168 -9.02 -2.37 1.00
CA GLN A 168 -9.30 -3.78 1.26
C GLN A 168 -8.13 -4.41 2.05
N TYR A 169 -8.46 -5.29 2.99
CA TYR A 169 -7.44 -6.04 3.73
C TYR A 169 -6.94 -7.18 2.84
N HIS A 170 -5.78 -6.95 2.23
CA HIS A 170 -5.15 -7.89 1.33
C HIS A 170 -4.17 -8.78 2.10
N PHE A 171 -4.51 -10.07 2.22
CA PHE A 171 -3.68 -11.06 2.88
C PHE A 171 -2.74 -11.73 1.86
N PHE A 172 -1.47 -11.83 2.22
CA PHE A 172 -0.55 -12.63 1.44
C PHE A 172 -0.92 -14.11 1.53
N SER A 173 -0.50 -14.89 0.53
CA SER A 173 -0.65 -16.34 0.52
C SER A 173 0.68 -17.00 0.19
N GLY A 174 0.80 -18.29 0.47
CA GLY A 174 2.01 -19.05 0.20
C GLY A 174 2.05 -20.40 0.92
N PRO A 175 3.23 -21.04 0.99
CA PRO A 175 3.35 -22.36 1.58
C PRO A 175 3.18 -22.35 3.11
N ARG A 176 2.54 -23.39 3.66
CA ARG A 176 2.22 -23.50 5.10
C ARG A 176 3.42 -23.49 6.04
N TRP A 177 4.60 -23.84 5.56
CA TRP A 177 5.84 -23.80 6.35
C TRP A 177 6.37 -22.38 6.54
N LEU A 178 5.95 -21.44 5.67
CA LEU A 178 6.29 -20.03 5.79
C LEU A 178 5.32 -19.33 6.74
N ALA A 179 4.01 -19.42 6.49
CA ALA A 179 2.98 -18.86 7.37
C ALA A 179 1.62 -19.56 7.19
N GLN A 180 0.67 -19.29 8.09
CA GLN A 180 -0.68 -19.89 8.07
C GLN A 180 -1.79 -18.87 7.71
N ASP A 181 -2.82 -19.32 7.02
CA ASP A 181 -4.01 -18.52 6.67
C ASP A 181 -4.97 -18.41 7.86
N LYS A 182 -4.53 -17.72 8.93
CA LYS A 182 -5.27 -17.70 10.21
C LYS A 182 -5.81 -16.35 10.62
N TYR A 183 -5.39 -15.26 9.97
CA TYR A 183 -5.78 -13.91 10.39
C TYR A 183 -7.07 -13.41 9.72
N THR A 184 -7.40 -13.90 8.53
CA THR A 184 -8.62 -13.54 7.78
C THR A 184 -9.90 -13.62 8.63
N LYS A 185 -10.05 -14.69 9.43
CA LYS A 185 -11.19 -14.90 10.33
C LYS A 185 -11.46 -13.77 11.33
N TYR A 186 -10.44 -12.99 11.69
CA TYR A 186 -10.60 -11.87 12.63
C TYR A 186 -11.26 -10.64 11.97
N TYR A 187 -11.32 -10.63 10.64
CA TYR A 187 -11.87 -9.54 9.83
C TYR A 187 -13.16 -9.92 9.10
N GLU A 188 -13.55 -11.21 9.10
CA GLU A 188 -14.80 -11.71 8.46
C GLU A 188 -16.07 -11.01 8.95
N TYR A 189 -16.09 -10.55 10.20
CA TYR A 189 -17.25 -9.85 10.79
C TYR A 189 -17.21 -8.33 10.61
N SER A 190 -16.16 -7.80 9.98
CA SER A 190 -16.05 -6.38 9.66
C SER A 190 -16.78 -6.06 8.35
N THR A 191 -17.13 -4.80 8.13
CA THR A 191 -17.62 -4.32 6.84
C THR A 191 -16.51 -4.18 5.80
N ALA A 192 -15.31 -4.68 6.09
CA ALA A 192 -14.16 -4.52 5.23
C ALA A 192 -14.13 -5.59 4.14
N VAL A 193 -13.65 -5.19 2.97
CA VAL A 193 -13.41 -6.10 1.85
C VAL A 193 -12.11 -6.86 2.13
N LEU A 194 -12.14 -8.18 1.93
CA LEU A 194 -11.00 -9.07 2.17
C LEU A 194 -10.55 -9.65 0.83
N SER A 195 -9.24 -9.66 0.59
CA SER A 195 -8.62 -10.33 -0.56
C SER A 195 -7.44 -11.18 -0.14
N ILE A 196 -7.09 -12.17 -0.96
CA ILE A 196 -6.02 -13.14 -0.63
C ILE A 196 -5.21 -13.48 -1.88
N GLY A 197 -3.89 -13.40 -1.77
CA GLY A 197 -2.96 -13.82 -2.83
C GLY A 197 -3.19 -13.04 -4.12
N ASP A 198 -3.42 -13.73 -5.24
CA ASP A 198 -3.66 -13.05 -6.52
C ASP A 198 -5.11 -12.57 -6.69
N GLY A 199 -6.01 -12.93 -5.77
CA GLY A 199 -7.44 -12.59 -5.81
C GLY A 199 -7.74 -11.23 -5.20
N ILE A 200 -7.32 -10.15 -5.85
CA ILE A 200 -7.68 -8.77 -5.46
C ILE A 200 -9.16 -8.54 -5.82
N GLU A 201 -9.93 -7.97 -4.89
CA GLU A 201 -11.31 -7.59 -5.17
C GLU A 201 -11.31 -6.27 -5.96
N HIS A 202 -12.04 -6.25 -7.08
CA HIS A 202 -12.12 -5.10 -7.97
C HIS A 202 -13.48 -5.03 -8.67
N SER A 203 -13.81 -3.87 -9.22
CA SER A 203 -14.81 -3.72 -10.28
C SER A 203 -14.14 -3.75 -11.64
N GLU A 204 -14.88 -3.43 -12.70
CA GLU A 204 -14.37 -3.35 -14.07
C GLU A 204 -14.90 -2.07 -14.70
N ILE A 205 -14.05 -1.36 -15.44
CA ILE A 205 -14.52 -0.21 -16.22
C ILE A 205 -15.45 -0.69 -17.34
N SER A 206 -16.47 0.10 -17.63
CA SER A 206 -17.43 -0.20 -18.69
C SER A 206 -17.91 1.05 -19.41
N GLU A 207 -18.41 0.87 -20.64
CA GLU A 207 -19.04 1.96 -21.41
C GLU A 207 -20.33 2.43 -20.75
N GLU A 208 -21.08 1.54 -20.08
CA GLU A 208 -22.32 1.90 -19.38
C GLU A 208 -22.08 2.81 -18.17
N ALA A 209 -20.88 2.77 -17.59
CA ALA A 209 -20.54 3.66 -16.46
C ALA A 209 -20.23 5.09 -16.92
N VAL A 210 -19.96 5.31 -18.21
CA VAL A 210 -19.67 6.65 -18.77
C VAL A 210 -20.96 7.47 -18.83
N GLY A 211 -20.91 8.71 -18.32
CA GLY A 211 -22.06 9.61 -18.24
C GLY A 211 -22.96 9.40 -17.02
N GLU A 212 -22.73 8.34 -16.23
CA GLU A 212 -23.42 8.15 -14.96
C GLU A 212 -23.00 9.21 -13.94
N SER A 213 -23.94 9.57 -13.06
CA SER A 213 -23.66 10.55 -12.00
C SER A 213 -22.99 9.89 -10.81
N LEU A 214 -21.95 10.52 -10.28
CA LEU A 214 -21.32 10.11 -9.02
C LEU A 214 -22.37 10.04 -7.90
N LEU A 215 -22.34 8.97 -7.12
CA LEU A 215 -23.11 8.86 -5.89
C LEU A 215 -22.64 9.93 -4.89
N THR A 216 -23.57 10.41 -4.06
CA THR A 216 -23.35 11.51 -3.12
C THR A 216 -22.04 11.34 -2.34
N THR A 217 -21.08 12.23 -2.61
CA THR A 217 -19.81 12.33 -1.90
C THR A 217 -19.98 13.26 -0.71
N ASN A 218 -19.97 12.71 0.51
CA ASN A 218 -19.96 13.54 1.72
C ASN A 218 -18.55 14.10 1.99
N LYS A 219 -17.52 13.37 1.51
CA LYS A 219 -16.10 13.72 1.58
C LYS A 219 -15.44 13.47 0.23
N ALA A 220 -14.35 14.17 -0.06
CA ALA A 220 -13.58 13.95 -1.29
C ALA A 220 -13.08 12.51 -1.43
N SER A 221 -12.69 11.87 -0.32
CA SER A 221 -12.28 10.46 -0.30
C SER A 221 -13.36 9.50 -0.80
N ASP A 222 -14.64 9.86 -0.69
CA ASP A 222 -15.76 9.03 -1.15
C ASP A 222 -15.79 8.87 -2.68
N ALA A 223 -15.05 9.70 -3.41
CA ALA A 223 -14.87 9.54 -4.85
C ALA A 223 -14.14 8.24 -5.21
N TYR A 224 -13.22 7.80 -4.34
CA TYR A 224 -12.40 6.60 -4.56
C TYR A 224 -12.76 5.45 -3.61
N SER A 225 -13.23 5.75 -2.40
CA SER A 225 -13.60 4.72 -1.43
C SER A 225 -14.96 4.06 -1.72
N VAL A 226 -15.83 4.72 -2.48
CA VAL A 226 -17.06 4.11 -3.00
C VAL A 226 -16.76 3.50 -4.36
N ILE A 227 -16.81 2.17 -4.45
CA ILE A 227 -16.42 1.43 -5.66
C ILE A 227 -17.16 1.90 -6.93
N ILE A 228 -18.44 2.27 -6.82
CA ILE A 228 -19.24 2.76 -7.95
C ILE A 228 -18.67 4.09 -8.46
N ASN A 229 -18.31 5.01 -7.57
CA ASN A 229 -17.72 6.30 -7.95
C ASN A 229 -16.36 6.11 -8.62
N ARG A 230 -15.52 5.25 -8.05
CA ARG A 230 -14.21 4.91 -8.64
C ARG A 230 -14.39 4.32 -10.03
N THR A 231 -15.33 3.40 -10.20
CA THR A 231 -15.64 2.79 -11.51
C THR A 231 -16.05 3.83 -12.54
N ILE A 232 -16.97 4.74 -12.19
CA ILE A 232 -17.40 5.82 -13.08
C ILE A 232 -16.21 6.72 -13.46
N LEU A 233 -15.39 7.14 -12.49
CA LEU A 233 -14.24 8.01 -12.74
C LEU A 233 -13.18 7.37 -13.64
N GLU A 234 -12.84 6.11 -13.40
CA GLU A 234 -11.89 5.36 -14.21
C GLU A 234 -12.43 5.10 -15.63
N SER A 235 -13.73 4.76 -15.76
CA SER A 235 -14.42 4.66 -17.05
C SER A 235 -14.42 5.96 -17.85
N GLU A 236 -14.75 7.08 -17.20
CA GLU A 236 -14.78 8.41 -17.83
C GLU A 236 -13.38 8.84 -18.30
N MET A 237 -12.36 8.60 -17.47
CA MET A 237 -10.98 8.91 -17.85
C MET A 237 -10.48 8.01 -18.99
N TYR A 238 -10.83 6.73 -18.98
CA TYR A 238 -10.53 5.81 -20.08
C TYR A 238 -11.18 6.27 -21.39
N HIS A 239 -12.48 6.57 -21.33
CA HIS A 239 -13.23 7.07 -22.48
C HIS A 239 -12.64 8.38 -23.02
N TRP A 240 -12.32 9.33 -22.14
CA TRP A 240 -11.64 10.57 -22.51
C TRP A 240 -10.32 10.30 -23.25
N CYS A 241 -9.51 9.36 -22.78
CA CYS A 241 -8.26 8.98 -23.45
C CYS A 241 -8.51 8.38 -24.84
N GLN A 242 -9.55 7.56 -25.01
CA GLN A 242 -9.92 7.02 -26.33
C GLN A 242 -10.38 8.12 -27.30
N GLU A 243 -11.19 9.07 -26.83
CA GLU A 243 -11.63 10.20 -27.63
C GLU A 243 -10.45 11.10 -28.03
N PHE A 244 -9.57 11.41 -27.08
CA PHE A 244 -8.35 12.20 -27.33
C PHE A 244 -7.48 11.52 -28.38
N LYS A 245 -7.29 10.20 -28.26
CA LYS A 245 -6.55 9.38 -29.24
C LYS A 245 -7.18 9.40 -30.63
N THR A 246 -8.50 9.47 -30.72
CA THR A 246 -9.19 9.56 -32.02
C THR A 246 -8.95 10.92 -32.69
N ARG A 247 -8.90 12.00 -31.92
CA ARG A 247 -8.66 13.36 -32.44
C ARG A 247 -7.20 13.64 -32.74
N LEU A 248 -6.30 13.19 -31.86
CA LEU A 248 -4.87 13.48 -31.88
C LEU A 248 -4.05 12.18 -31.68
N PRO A 249 -4.11 11.24 -32.63
CA PRO A 249 -3.54 9.89 -32.47
C PRO A 249 -2.02 9.84 -32.29
N ASN A 250 -1.31 10.89 -32.71
CA ASN A 250 0.15 10.95 -32.60
C ASN A 250 0.63 11.53 -31.25
N GLU A 251 -0.27 12.18 -30.51
CA GLU A 251 0.07 12.97 -29.32
C GLU A 251 -0.15 12.19 -28.02
N ILE A 252 -0.97 11.13 -28.07
CA ILE A 252 -1.19 10.20 -26.97
C ILE A 252 -0.64 8.82 -27.31
N LYS A 253 0.05 8.19 -26.35
CA LYS A 253 0.61 6.85 -26.49
C LYS A 253 0.33 6.03 -25.24
N VAL A 254 0.24 4.71 -25.39
CA VAL A 254 0.30 3.79 -24.24
C VAL A 254 1.74 3.80 -23.75
N TYR A 255 1.96 4.24 -22.52
CA TYR A 255 3.25 4.23 -21.86
C TYR A 255 3.48 2.90 -21.14
N TYR A 256 2.45 2.38 -20.49
CA TYR A 256 2.45 1.08 -19.81
C TYR A 256 1.04 0.45 -19.89
N GLU A 257 0.97 -0.88 -19.96
CA GLU A 257 -0.29 -1.62 -19.86
C GLU A 257 -0.05 -3.04 -19.34
N ASP A 258 -0.83 -3.46 -18.35
CA ASP A 258 -0.97 -4.85 -17.89
C ASP A 258 -2.44 -5.28 -17.90
N GLU A 259 -2.82 -6.35 -17.20
CA GLU A 259 -4.22 -6.82 -17.16
C GLU A 259 -5.17 -5.88 -16.39
N ASN A 260 -4.69 -5.18 -15.37
CA ASN A 260 -5.49 -4.41 -14.42
C ASN A 260 -5.35 -2.89 -14.57
N PHE A 261 -4.29 -2.43 -15.21
CA PHE A 261 -3.84 -1.05 -15.19
C PHE A 261 -3.28 -0.64 -16.55
N ILE A 262 -3.57 0.60 -16.95
CA ILE A 262 -3.04 1.20 -18.16
C ILE A 262 -2.63 2.65 -17.89
N CYS A 263 -1.45 3.02 -18.38
CA CYS A 263 -0.98 4.40 -18.35
C CYS A 263 -0.87 4.94 -19.77
N TYR A 264 -1.59 6.02 -20.06
CA TYR A 264 -1.34 6.82 -21.27
C TYR A 264 -0.37 7.95 -20.96
N VAL A 265 0.41 8.35 -21.96
CA VAL A 265 1.20 9.59 -21.93
C VAL A 265 0.76 10.50 -23.06
N VAL A 266 0.48 11.77 -22.74
CA VAL A 266 0.30 12.85 -23.70
C VAL A 266 1.50 13.78 -23.63
N LYS A 267 2.12 14.05 -24.78
CA LYS A 267 3.17 15.07 -24.88
C LYS A 267 2.56 16.38 -25.38
N GLN A 268 2.69 17.43 -24.59
CA GLN A 268 2.22 18.78 -24.90
C GLN A 268 3.39 19.67 -25.33
N ASN A 269 3.11 20.71 -26.11
CA ASN A 269 4.03 21.83 -26.28
C ASN A 269 3.78 22.85 -25.17
N PRO A 270 4.75 23.15 -24.28
CA PRO A 270 4.55 24.14 -23.22
C PRO A 270 4.18 25.56 -23.71
N ALA A 271 4.47 25.89 -24.98
CA ALA A 271 4.03 27.16 -25.59
C ALA A 271 2.58 27.11 -26.12
N HIS A 272 2.03 25.92 -26.36
CA HIS A 272 0.69 25.68 -26.90
C HIS A 272 0.10 24.41 -26.27
N LEU A 273 -0.44 24.56 -25.06
CA LEU A 273 -1.06 23.47 -24.30
C LEU A 273 -2.38 23.02 -24.97
N TYR A 274 -2.72 21.75 -24.83
CA TYR A 274 -4.02 21.25 -25.30
C TYR A 274 -5.12 21.68 -24.34
N ASN A 275 -6.27 22.08 -24.90
CA ASN A 275 -7.48 22.17 -24.10
C ASN A 275 -7.96 20.75 -23.82
N LEU A 276 -8.05 20.40 -22.54
CA LEU A 276 -8.43 19.08 -22.07
C LEU A 276 -9.96 18.91 -22.00
N ASN A 277 -10.73 19.95 -22.31
CA ASN A 277 -12.14 19.83 -22.65
C ASN A 277 -12.30 19.37 -24.11
N LEU A 278 -12.86 18.18 -24.30
CA LEU A 278 -13.11 17.60 -25.62
C LEU A 278 -14.50 17.91 -26.18
N GLU A 279 -15.42 18.56 -25.47
CA GLU A 279 -16.73 18.93 -26.01
C GLU A 279 -16.69 20.06 -27.07
N LYS A 280 -15.49 20.52 -27.47
CA LYS A 280 -15.26 21.49 -28.55
C LYS A 280 -14.25 21.02 -29.59
#